data_AF-A0A2N6AB31-F1
#
_entry.id   AF-A0A2N6AB31-F1
#
_cell.length_a   1.000
_cell.length_b   1.000
_cell.length_c   1.000
_cell.angle_alpha   90.00
_cell.angle_beta   90.00
_cell.angle_gamma   90.00
#
_symmetry.space_group_name_H-M   'P 1'
#
loop_
_entity.id
_entity.type
_entity.pdbx_description
1 polymer ?
#
loop_
_entity_poly.entity_id
_entity_poly.type
_entity_poly.pdbx_seq_one_letter_code
_entity_poly.pdbx_strand_id
1 'polypeptide(L)'
;MKLKDLKEEFKKFMSEEDWDGALSVLKDIHDALPENPNQEDWYDHNSRALFQAYCKICDWVVAKAVVNITVKPGSKEGRIKRLEELSGMTYGEINFFDD
;
A
#
# COMPACT_ATOMS: atom_id res chain seq x y z
N MET A 1 -18.35 2.62 -8.13
CA MET A 1 -18.14 1.16 -8.08
C MET A 1 -18.42 0.67 -6.66
N LYS A 2 -18.94 -0.55 -6.43
CA LYS A 2 -19.15 -1.02 -5.05
C LYS A 2 -17.83 -1.52 -4.46
N LEU A 3 -17.64 -1.39 -3.15
CA LEU A 3 -16.41 -1.84 -2.46
C LEU A 3 -16.07 -3.31 -2.72
N LYS A 4 -17.09 -4.16 -2.90
CA LYS A 4 -16.89 -5.56 -3.27
C LYS A 4 -16.17 -5.71 -4.62
N ASP A 5 -16.56 -4.91 -5.62
CA ASP A 5 -16.01 -5.01 -6.98
C ASP A 5 -14.54 -4.56 -6.97
N LEU A 6 -14.24 -3.46 -6.27
CA LEU A 6 -12.88 -2.99 -6.03
C LEU A 6 -11.97 -4.07 -5.40
N LYS A 7 -12.48 -4.82 -4.42
CA LYS A 7 -11.69 -5.88 -3.78
C LYS A 7 -11.38 -7.05 -4.69
N GLU A 8 -12.31 -7.43 -5.56
CA GLU A 8 -12.07 -8.48 -6.54
C GLU A 8 -11.09 -8.02 -7.62
N GLU A 9 -11.18 -6.76 -8.04
CA GLU A 9 -10.22 -6.14 -8.95
C GLU A 9 -8.81 -6.07 -8.35
N PHE A 10 -8.69 -5.66 -7.08
CA PHE A 10 -7.42 -5.67 -6.35
C PHE A 10 -6.79 -7.07 -6.33
N LYS A 11 -7.57 -8.10 -6.00
CA LYS A 11 -7.10 -9.49 -5.99
C LYS A 11 -6.63 -9.96 -7.37
N LYS A 12 -7.35 -9.56 -8.42
CA LYS A 12 -6.98 -9.88 -9.80
C LYS A 12 -5.61 -9.29 -10.12
N PHE A 13 -5.41 -8.00 -9.91
CA PHE A 13 -4.13 -7.34 -10.15
C PHE A 13 -2.99 -7.95 -9.31
N MET A 14 -3.23 -8.24 -8.03
CA MET A 14 -2.25 -8.94 -7.19
C MET A 14 -1.88 -10.33 -7.73
N SER A 15 -2.84 -11.07 -8.32
CA SER A 15 -2.59 -12.40 -8.90
C SER A 15 -1.86 -12.33 -10.25
N GLU A 16 -2.01 -11.23 -10.97
CA GLU A 16 -1.34 -10.95 -12.24
C GLU A 16 0.04 -10.28 -12.03
N GLU A 17 0.44 -10.07 -10.76
CA GLU A 17 1.62 -9.30 -10.35
C GLU A 17 1.64 -7.86 -10.90
N ASP A 18 0.47 -7.33 -11.28
CA ASP A 18 0.27 -5.94 -11.66
C ASP A 18 0.14 -5.08 -10.40
N TRP A 19 1.29 -4.73 -9.82
CA TRP A 19 1.32 -3.99 -8.55
C TRP A 19 0.85 -2.54 -8.70
N ASP A 20 1.01 -1.92 -9.88
CA ASP A 20 0.57 -0.56 -10.15
C ASP A 20 -0.96 -0.51 -10.24
N GLY A 21 -1.57 -1.46 -10.96
CA GLY A 21 -3.02 -1.66 -10.98
C GLY A 21 -3.56 -1.93 -9.58
N ALA A 22 -2.91 -2.82 -8.82
CA ALA A 22 -3.28 -3.10 -7.43
C ALA A 22 -3.18 -1.86 -6.53
N LEU A 23 -2.15 -1.01 -6.71
CA LEU A 23 -2.00 0.24 -5.96
C LEU A 23 -3.11 1.24 -6.29
N SER A 24 -3.46 1.38 -7.57
CA SER A 24 -4.55 2.27 -7.99
C SER A 24 -5.85 1.87 -7.30
N VAL A 25 -6.21 0.60 -7.36
CA VAL A 25 -7.43 0.08 -6.73
C VAL A 25 -7.38 0.19 -5.21
N LEU A 26 -6.20 -0.01 -4.60
CA LEU A 26 -6.04 0.14 -3.16
C LEU A 26 -6.31 1.58 -2.70
N LYS A 27 -5.92 2.59 -3.48
CA LYS A 27 -6.26 4.01 -3.20
C LYS A 27 -7.77 4.25 -3.30
N ASP A 28 -8.43 3.69 -4.31
CA ASP A 28 -9.89 3.80 -4.44
C ASP A 28 -10.61 3.14 -3.25
N ILE A 29 -10.08 2.02 -2.75
CA ILE A 29 -10.60 1.36 -1.54
C ILE A 29 -10.37 2.23 -0.30
N HIS A 30 -9.18 2.83 -0.17
CA HIS A 30 -8.86 3.73 0.94
C HIS A 30 -9.86 4.87 1.04
N ASP A 31 -10.19 5.50 -0.08
CA ASP A 31 -11.11 6.64 -0.11
C ASP A 31 -12.55 6.24 0.23
N ALA A 32 -12.91 4.97 0.03
CA ALA A 32 -14.20 4.39 0.43
C ALA A 32 -14.23 3.86 1.89
N LEU A 33 -13.10 3.81 2.60
CA LEU A 33 -13.02 3.27 3.98
C LEU A 33 -13.83 4.07 5.02
N PRO A 34 -13.89 5.42 5.02
CA PRO A 34 -14.65 6.17 6.02
C PRO A 34 -16.13 5.77 6.09
N GLU A 35 -16.68 5.26 4.99
CA GLU A 35 -18.05 4.76 4.91
C GLU A 35 -18.20 3.33 5.44
N ASN A 36 -17.10 2.58 5.61
CA ASN A 36 -17.08 1.16 5.93
C ASN A 36 -15.91 0.77 6.87
N PRO A 37 -15.88 1.27 8.13
CA PRO A 37 -14.75 1.08 9.05
C PRO A 37 -14.44 -0.40 9.39
N ASN A 38 -15.43 -1.29 9.28
CA ASN A 38 -15.23 -2.74 9.46
C ASN A 38 -14.29 -3.38 8.41
N GLN A 39 -13.81 -2.61 7.43
CA GLN A 39 -12.95 -3.08 6.35
C GLN A 39 -11.48 -2.67 6.53
N GLU A 40 -11.15 -1.95 7.61
CA GLU A 40 -9.77 -1.56 7.94
C GLU A 40 -8.83 -2.77 8.06
N ASP A 41 -9.29 -3.90 8.61
CA ASP A 41 -8.49 -5.13 8.71
C ASP A 41 -8.13 -5.71 7.34
N TRP A 42 -9.12 -5.77 6.45
CA TRP A 42 -8.92 -6.22 5.07
C TRP A 42 -7.92 -5.28 4.37
N TYR A 43 -8.10 -3.97 4.52
CA TYR A 43 -7.23 -2.98 3.91
C TYR A 43 -5.80 -3.07 4.46
N ASP A 44 -5.62 -3.18 5.77
CA ASP A 44 -4.31 -3.25 6.39
C ASP A 44 -3.54 -4.52 5.95
N HIS A 45 -4.22 -5.66 5.88
CA HIS A 45 -3.64 -6.90 5.38
C HIS A 45 -3.16 -6.78 3.92
N ASN A 46 -3.99 -6.22 3.04
CA ASN A 46 -3.70 -6.14 1.62
C ASN A 46 -2.68 -5.04 1.28
N SER A 47 -2.73 -3.90 1.98
CA SER A 47 -1.68 -2.88 1.88
C SER A 47 -0.32 -3.40 2.37
N ARG A 48 -0.28 -4.31 3.36
CA ARG A 48 0.97 -4.97 3.77
C ARG A 48 1.53 -5.85 2.65
N ALA A 49 0.69 -6.65 1.99
CA ALA A 49 1.13 -7.52 0.90
C ALA A 49 1.71 -6.70 -0.26
N LEU A 50 1.04 -5.62 -0.64
CA LEU A 50 1.51 -4.72 -1.69
C LEU A 50 2.81 -3.99 -1.30
N PHE A 51 2.93 -3.52 -0.06
CA PHE A 51 4.17 -2.96 0.46
C PHE A 51 5.34 -3.96 0.35
N GLN A 52 5.11 -5.22 0.73
CA GLN A 52 6.13 -6.27 0.62
C GLN A 52 6.54 -6.55 -0.83
N ALA A 53 5.60 -6.47 -1.79
CA ALA A 53 5.90 -6.63 -3.21
C ALA A 53 6.84 -5.52 -3.72
N TYR A 54 6.53 -4.25 -3.45
CA TYR A 54 7.40 -3.13 -3.84
C TYR A 54 8.75 -3.16 -3.12
N CYS A 55 8.80 -3.55 -1.85
CA CYS A 55 10.06 -3.74 -1.15
C CYS A 55 10.93 -4.86 -1.78
N LYS A 56 10.32 -5.92 -2.32
CA LYS A 56 11.05 -7.04 -2.95
C LYS A 56 11.76 -6.61 -4.24
N ILE A 57 11.18 -5.66 -4.98
CA ILE A 57 11.80 -5.09 -6.19
C ILE A 57 12.55 -3.78 -5.93
N CYS A 58 12.74 -3.42 -4.66
CA CYS A 58 13.46 -2.23 -4.25
C CYS A 58 12.84 -0.91 -4.76
N ASP A 59 11.55 -0.89 -5.06
CA ASP A 59 10.84 0.35 -5.39
C ASP A 59 10.43 1.06 -4.10
N TRP A 60 11.38 1.78 -3.52
CA TRP A 60 11.22 2.44 -2.23
C TRP A 60 10.23 3.60 -2.29
N VAL A 61 10.14 4.28 -3.43
CA VAL A 61 9.25 5.42 -3.64
C VAL A 61 7.81 4.93 -3.61
N VAL A 62 7.50 3.88 -4.35
CA VAL A 62 6.14 3.33 -4.38
C VAL A 62 5.83 2.59 -3.07
N ALA A 63 6.80 1.89 -2.47
CA ALA A 63 6.63 1.33 -1.12
C ALA A 63 6.27 2.42 -0.10
N LYS A 64 6.91 3.59 -0.14
CA LYS A 64 6.56 4.76 0.68
C LYS A 64 5.14 5.25 0.40
N ALA A 65 4.70 5.26 -0.86
CA ALA A 65 3.32 5.59 -1.20
C ALA A 65 2.30 4.68 -0.49
N VAL A 66 2.59 3.36 -0.42
CA VAL A 66 1.75 2.40 0.34
C VAL A 66 1.75 2.68 1.84
N VAL A 67 2.91 3.05 2.42
CA VAL A 67 2.99 3.45 3.85
C VAL A 67 2.16 4.70 4.12
N ASN A 68 2.15 5.67 3.21
CA ASN A 68 1.40 6.91 3.38
C ASN A 68 -0.10 6.67 3.51
N ILE A 69 -0.66 5.79 2.67
CA ILE A 69 -2.08 5.42 2.66
C ILE A 69 -2.45 4.37 3.71
N THR A 70 -1.51 3.94 4.57
CA THR A 70 -1.80 3.01 5.66
C THR A 70 -2.62 3.69 6.75
N VAL A 71 -3.83 3.18 7.02
CA VAL A 71 -4.76 3.80 7.97
C VAL A 71 -4.40 3.52 9.43
N LYS A 72 -3.92 2.31 9.75
CA LYS A 72 -3.62 1.93 11.13
C LYS A 72 -2.30 2.52 11.60
N PRO A 73 -2.26 3.32 12.68
CA PRO A 73 -1.03 3.96 13.15
C PRO A 73 0.10 2.98 13.47
N GLY A 74 -0.20 1.88 14.18
CA GLY A 74 0.81 0.88 14.54
C GLY A 74 1.38 0.14 13.32
N SER A 75 0.53 -0.19 12.34
CA SER A 75 0.97 -0.78 11.08
C SER A 75 1.83 0.19 10.28
N LYS A 76 1.47 1.49 10.27
CA LYS A 76 2.24 2.55 9.60
C LYS A 76 3.64 2.70 10.21
N GLU A 77 3.74 2.79 11.53
CA GLU A 77 5.03 2.88 12.23
C GLU A 77 5.94 1.67 11.93
N GLY A 78 5.37 0.46 11.95
CA GLY A 78 6.12 -0.76 11.61
C GLY A 78 6.62 -0.77 10.17
N ARG A 79 5.81 -0.29 9.21
CA ARG A 79 6.20 -0.21 7.79
C ARG A 79 7.24 0.87 7.53
N ILE A 80 7.17 2.01 8.23
CA ILE A 80 8.22 3.05 8.18
C ILE A 80 9.55 2.44 8.58
N LYS A 81 9.64 1.84 9.79
CA LYS A 81 10.88 1.22 10.28
C LYS A 81 11.41 0.16 9.32
N ARG A 82 10.53 -0.68 8.78
CA ARG A 82 10.92 -1.71 7.83
C ARG A 82 11.43 -1.13 6.51
N LEU A 83 10.82 -0.06 6.02
CA LEU A 83 11.25 0.60 4.79
C LEU A 83 12.63 1.25 4.98
N GLU A 84 12.87 1.88 6.13
CA GLU A 84 14.18 2.44 6.47
C GLU A 84 15.25 1.37 6.58
N GLU A 85 14.95 0.26 7.27
CA GLU A 85 15.84 -0.90 7.39
C GLU A 85 16.23 -1.50 6.02
N LEU A 86 15.24 -1.69 5.14
CA LEU A 86 15.46 -2.33 3.83
C LEU A 86 16.15 -1.41 2.83
N SER A 87 15.82 -0.12 2.83
CA SER A 87 16.35 0.84 1.87
C SER A 87 17.70 1.43 2.30
N GLY A 88 18.03 1.38 3.59
CA GLY A 88 19.19 2.08 4.15
C GLY A 88 19.06 3.61 4.16
N MET A 89 17.87 4.14 3.87
CA MET A 89 17.54 5.56 3.85
C MET A 89 16.54 5.86 4.96
N THR A 90 16.55 7.09 5.48
CA THR A 90 15.46 7.57 6.35
C THR A 90 14.19 7.74 5.54
N TYR A 91 13.04 7.65 6.20
CA TYR A 91 11.74 7.79 5.54
C TYR A 91 11.58 9.14 4.84
N GLY A 92 12.26 10.19 5.33
CA GLY A 92 12.28 11.52 4.72
C GLY A 92 13.13 11.63 3.47
N GLU A 93 14.15 10.78 3.31
CA GLU A 93 15.06 10.79 2.15
C GLU A 93 14.47 10.09 0.93
N ILE A 94 13.52 9.17 1.13
CA ILE A 94 12.82 8.47 0.06
C ILE A 94 11.85 9.45 -0.60
N ASN A 95 12.20 10.01 -1.75
CA ASN A 95 11.40 11.04 -2.42
C ASN A 95 10.97 10.60 -3.83
N PHE A 96 9.85 11.13 -4.30
CA PHE A 96 9.46 11.04 -5.71
C PHE A 96 10.46 11.88 -6.50
N PHE A 97 11.18 11.24 -7.42
CA PHE A 97 11.81 11.96 -8.51
C PHE A 97 10.72 12.09 -9.58
N ASP A 98 10.03 13.23 -9.60
CA ASP A 98 9.31 13.65 -10.79
C ASP A 98 10.38 14.11 -11.81
N ASP A 99 10.60 13.31 -12.86
CA ASP A 99 11.24 13.73 -14.12
C ASP A 99 10.16 13.86 -15.20
#